data_AF-A0A8T3TRP1-F1
#
_entry.id   AF-A0A8T3TRP1-F1
#
_cell.length_a   1.000
_cell.length_b   1.000
_cell.length_c   1.000
_cell.angle_alpha   90.00
_cell.angle_beta   90.00
_cell.angle_gamma   90.00
#
_symmetry.space_group_name_H-M   'P 1'
#
loop_
_entity.id
_entity.type
_entity.pdbx_description
1 polymer ?
#
loop_
_entity_poly.entity_id
_entity_poly.type
_entity_poly.pdbx_seq_one_letter_code
_entity_poly.pdbx_strand_id
1 'polypeptide(L)' 'MFLFRRPSALPSPTQALPGRPTSVPVPERHHVNGQRLSPPWPDGTRTVVFGMGCFWGPEKEFWQMPGVVSTAVGYAGGST' A
#
# COMPACT_ATOMS: atom_id res chain seq x y z
N MET A 1 -13.00 -5.14 32.47
CA MET A 1 -14.29 -5.62 31.93
C MET A 1 -14.15 -5.76 30.42
N PHE A 2 -13.78 -6.95 29.93
CA PHE A 2 -13.45 -7.25 28.52
C PHE A 2 -14.62 -7.95 27.80
N LEU A 3 -15.85 -7.43 27.92
CA LEU A 3 -17.04 -8.16 27.46
C LEU A 3 -17.54 -7.80 26.05
N PHE A 4 -16.92 -6.85 25.34
CA PHE A 4 -17.34 -6.45 23.99
C PHE A 4 -16.18 -6.12 23.03
N ARG A 5 -15.10 -6.90 23.06
CA ARG A 5 -14.11 -6.82 21.97
C ARG A 5 -14.71 -7.51 20.75
N ARG A 6 -15.21 -6.76 19.76
CA ARG A 6 -15.47 -7.33 18.43
C ARG A 6 -14.20 -8.05 17.99
N PRO A 7 -14.28 -9.32 17.56
CA PRO A 7 -13.16 -9.96 16.89
C PRO A 7 -12.67 -9.02 15.78
N SER A 8 -11.36 -8.85 15.64
CA SER A 8 -10.75 -8.17 14.49
C SER A 8 -10.92 -9.02 13.23
N ALA A 9 -12.17 -9.31 12.86
CA ALA A 9 -12.52 -9.99 11.63
C ALA A 9 -12.62 -8.96 10.51
N LEU A 10 -12.24 -9.37 9.30
CA LEU A 10 -12.50 -8.55 8.12
C LEU A 10 -14.01 -8.38 7.92
N PRO A 11 -14.49 -7.22 7.43
CA PRO A 11 -15.90 -7.03 7.08
C PRO A 11 -16.37 -8.12 6.11
N SER A 12 -17.61 -8.59 6.27
CA SER A 12 -18.22 -9.45 5.25
C SER A 12 -18.45 -8.66 3.94
N PRO A 13 -18.68 -9.33 2.80
CA PRO A 13 -18.96 -8.65 1.54
C PRO A 13 -20.16 -7.68 1.60
N THR A 14 -21.15 -7.97 2.45
CA THR A 14 -22.33 -7.11 2.64
C THR A 14 -22.11 -5.96 3.64
N GLN A 15 -21.01 -5.99 4.38
CA GLN A 15 -20.62 -4.96 5.34
C GLN A 15 -19.51 -4.04 4.81
N ALA A 16 -18.75 -4.52 3.81
CA ALA A 16 -17.80 -3.71 3.09
C ALA A 16 -18.51 -2.52 2.43
N LEU A 17 -17.79 -1.41 2.28
CA LEU A 17 -18.26 -0.30 1.45
C LEU A 17 -18.39 -0.78 -0.01
N PRO A 18 -19.07 -0.02 -0.89
CA PRO A 18 -19.27 -0.40 -2.30
C PRO A 18 -18.15 0.05 -3.25
N GLY A 19 -17.24 0.88 -2.77
CA GLY A 19 -15.99 1.16 -3.49
C GLY A 19 -16.19 2.15 -4.62
N ARG A 20 -15.26 2.12 -5.59
CA ARG A 20 -15.34 2.93 -6.80
C ARG A 20 -14.55 2.27 -7.94
N PRO A 21 -14.99 2.44 -9.20
CA PRO A 21 -14.24 1.93 -10.35
C PRO A 21 -13.00 2.78 -10.67
N THR A 22 -13.01 4.07 -10.31
CA THR A 22 -11.92 5.00 -10.62
C THR A 22 -10.77 4.85 -9.63
N SER A 23 -9.56 4.57 -10.13
CA SER A 23 -8.35 4.56 -9.32
C SER A 23 -8.05 5.94 -8.72
N VAL A 24 -7.42 5.95 -7.55
CA VAL A 24 -6.94 7.20 -6.95
C VAL A 24 -5.80 7.74 -7.81
N PRO A 25 -5.86 9.01 -8.29
CA PRO A 25 -4.77 9.58 -9.07
C PRO A 25 -3.53 9.75 -8.20
N VAL A 26 -2.38 9.40 -8.75
CA VAL A 26 -1.06 9.58 -8.13
C VAL A 26 -0.12 10.31 -9.09
N PRO A 27 0.91 11.01 -8.59
CA PRO A 27 1.94 11.57 -9.44
C PRO A 27 2.65 10.50 -10.28
N GLU A 28 3.21 10.86 -11.42
CA GLU A 28 3.99 9.92 -12.24
C GLU A 28 5.30 9.51 -11.54
N ARG A 29 5.90 10.44 -10.78
CA ARG A 29 7.25 10.33 -10.22
C ARG A 29 7.26 10.33 -8.70
N HIS A 30 8.13 9.49 -8.15
CA HIS A 30 8.38 9.34 -6.73
C HIS A 30 9.03 10.61 -6.19
N HIS A 31 8.47 11.15 -5.11
CA HIS A 31 8.83 12.48 -4.61
C HIS A 31 10.31 12.59 -4.20
N VAL A 32 10.91 11.52 -3.68
CA VAL A 32 12.27 11.56 -3.12
C VAL A 32 13.36 11.37 -4.18
N ASN A 33 13.14 10.48 -5.16
CA ASN A 33 14.21 10.02 -6.07
C ASN A 33 13.85 10.17 -7.56
N GLY A 34 12.66 10.67 -7.89
CA GLY A 34 12.23 10.93 -9.27
C GLY A 34 11.94 9.69 -10.13
N GLN A 35 12.05 8.48 -9.58
CA GLN A 35 11.71 7.23 -10.25
C GLN A 35 10.20 7.11 -10.50
N ARG A 36 9.75 6.20 -11.38
CA ARG A 36 8.31 6.02 -11.62
C ARG A 36 7.62 5.46 -10.37
N LEU A 37 6.39 5.88 -10.11
CA LEU A 37 5.52 5.29 -9.06
C LEU A 37 4.67 4.11 -9.57
N SER A 38 4.66 3.87 -10.88
CA SER A 38 3.91 2.80 -11.54
C SER A 38 4.72 2.19 -12.70
N PRO A 39 4.36 0.97 -13.18
CA PRO A 39 5.02 0.36 -14.32
C PRO A 39 5.05 1.27 -15.56
N PRO A 40 6.00 1.10 -16.48
CA PRO A 40 6.99 0.02 -16.52
C PRO A 40 8.14 0.20 -15.53
N TRP A 41 8.57 -0.90 -14.91
CA TRP A 41 9.74 -0.94 -14.05
C TRP A 41 11.01 -1.22 -14.87
N PRO A 42 12.21 -0.80 -14.40
CA PRO A 42 13.47 -1.24 -15.00
C PRO A 42 13.60 -2.77 -15.00
N ASP A 43 14.27 -3.31 -16.02
CA ASP A 43 14.48 -4.74 -16.15
C ASP A 43 15.16 -5.35 -14.91
N GLY A 44 14.73 -6.56 -14.55
CA GLY A 44 15.24 -7.26 -13.37
C GLY A 44 14.63 -6.81 -12.04
N THR A 45 13.79 -5.77 -12.02
CA THR A 45 13.07 -5.35 -10.80
C THR A 45 11.97 -6.36 -10.43
N ARG A 46 11.76 -6.56 -9.13
CA ARG A 46 10.63 -7.32 -8.58
C ARG A 46 9.85 -6.46 -7.58
N THR A 47 8.55 -6.71 -7.47
CA THR A 47 7.67 -6.02 -6.51
C THR A 47 7.36 -6.93 -5.31
N VAL A 48 7.28 -6.33 -4.13
CA VAL A 48 6.87 -6.98 -2.88
C VAL A 48 5.93 -6.04 -2.11
N VAL A 49 4.98 -6.62 -1.38
CA VAL A 49 3.99 -5.87 -0.59
C VAL A 49 4.14 -6.27 0.89
N PHE A 50 4.23 -5.27 1.78
CA PHE A 50 4.36 -5.46 3.23
C PHE A 50 3.20 -4.80 3.99
N GLY A 51 2.76 -5.44 5.09
CA GLY A 51 1.81 -4.86 6.04
C GLY A 51 2.48 -4.59 7.39
N MET A 52 2.72 -3.32 7.72
CA MET A 52 3.60 -2.92 8.84
C MET A 52 3.00 -1.78 9.70
N GLY A 53 1.68 -1.69 9.82
CA GLY A 53 1.00 -0.62 10.56
C GLY A 53 0.83 0.66 9.73
N CYS A 54 1.05 1.84 10.33
CA CYS A 54 1.01 3.11 9.60
C CYS A 54 2.12 3.13 8.55
N PHE A 55 1.74 3.19 7.27
CA PHE A 55 2.65 2.96 6.14
C PHE A 55 3.70 4.07 5.94
N TRP A 56 3.52 5.27 6.52
CA TRP A 56 4.48 6.38 6.38
C TRP A 56 5.88 6.05 6.91
N GLY A 57 5.96 5.34 8.04
CA GLY A 57 7.24 4.95 8.63
C GLY A 57 7.97 3.92 7.75
N PRO A 58 7.37 2.74 7.51
CA PRO A 58 7.97 1.71 6.66
C PRO A 58 8.32 2.19 5.25
N GLU A 59 7.46 2.96 4.58
CA GLU A 59 7.76 3.49 3.25
C GLU A 59 9.03 4.34 3.25
N LYS A 60 9.20 5.17 4.30
CA LYS A 60 10.40 5.98 4.49
C LYS A 60 11.66 5.15 4.65
N GLU A 61 11.60 4.10 5.46
CA GLU A 61 12.74 3.20 5.67
C GLU A 61 13.12 2.49 4.35
N PHE A 62 12.14 2.03 3.57
CA PHE A 62 12.42 1.32 2.31
C PHE A 62 12.99 2.22 1.21
N TRP A 63 12.57 3.48 1.05
CA TRP A 63 13.13 4.32 -0.02
C TRP A 63 14.59 4.71 0.22
N GLN A 64 15.09 4.54 1.45
CA GLN A 64 16.50 4.77 1.81
C GLN A 64 17.37 3.51 1.63
N MET A 65 16.75 2.36 1.40
CA MET A 65 17.45 1.07 1.34
C MET A 65 18.17 0.89 0.00
N PRO A 66 19.46 0.51 0.01
CA PRO A 66 20.20 0.20 -1.22
C PRO A 66 19.51 -0.89 -2.04
N GLY A 67 19.33 -0.65 -3.34
CA GLY A 67 18.70 -1.58 -4.27
C GLY A 67 17.18 -1.41 -4.41
N VAL A 68 16.52 -0.59 -3.59
CA VAL A 68 15.11 -0.24 -3.79
C VAL A 68 14.99 0.81 -4.89
N VAL A 69 14.25 0.47 -5.95
CA VAL A 69 14.06 1.34 -7.12
C VAL A 69 13.01 2.42 -6.85
N SER A 70 11.84 2.03 -6.33
CA SER A 70 10.77 2.94 -5.93
C SER A 70 9.95 2.29 -4.82
N THR A 71 9.35 3.11 -3.96
CA THR A 71 8.33 2.68 -3.02
C THR A 71 7.00 3.35 -3.36
N ALA A 72 5.91 2.75 -2.90
CA ALA A 72 4.57 3.31 -2.95
C ALA A 72 3.74 2.67 -1.84
N VAL A 73 2.68 3.35 -1.43
CA VAL A 73 1.78 2.90 -0.36
C VAL A 73 0.35 2.84 -0.84
N GLY A 74 -0.42 1.95 -0.22
CA GLY A 74 -1.81 1.72 -0.56
C GLY A 74 -2.49 0.76 0.39
N TYR A 75 -3.68 0.32 0.00
CA TYR A 75 -4.49 -0.62 0.76
C TYR A 75 -4.57 -1.95 0.01
N ALA A 76 -4.39 -3.06 0.73
CA ALA A 76 -4.44 -4.41 0.19
C ALA A 76 -4.99 -5.39 1.25
N GLY A 77 -5.43 -6.56 0.82
CA GLY A 77 -5.88 -7.64 1.71
C GLY A 77 -7.30 -7.48 2.28
N GLY A 78 -8.09 -6.54 1.73
CA GLY A 78 -9.49 -6.34 2.12
C GLY A 78 -10.44 -6.28 0.92
N SER A 79 -11.70 -5.96 1.20
CA SER A 79 -12.72 -5.63 0.20
C SER A 79 -13.30 -4.25 0.50
N THR A 80 -13.65 -3.53 -0.55
CA THR A 80 -14.30 -2.23 -0.54
C THR A 80 -15.12 -2.14 -1.80
#